data_AF-A0ABD0NU43-F1
#
_entry.id   AF-A0ABD0NU43-F1
#
_cell.length_a   1.000
_cell.length_b   1.000
_cell.length_c   1.000
_cell.angle_alpha   90.00
_cell.angle_beta   90.00
_cell.angle_gamma   90.00
#
_symmetry.space_group_name_H-M   'P 1'
#
loop_
_entity.id
_entity.type
_entity.pdbx_description
1 polymer ?
#
loop_
_entity_poly.entity_id
_entity_poly.type
_entity_poly.pdbx_seq_one_letter_code
_entity_poly.pdbx_strand_id
1 'polypeptide(L)'
;AMRTPSRNEAGQELLMEYYNQLYFLDQRFFSPHGSLGVHFHWYDSLTGVPSVQRALAFEKGSVLFNIGALYTQIGARQDRSTLTGIQNAIDAFQKAA
;
A
#
# COMPACT_ATOMS: atom_id res chain seq x y z
N ALA A 1 1.17 13.11 3.11
CA ALA A 1 -0.04 12.43 2.64
C ALA A 1 0.16 10.91 2.54
N MET A 2 1.04 10.40 1.66
CA MET A 2 1.25 8.94 1.47
C MET A 2 1.58 8.17 2.75
N ARG A 3 2.43 8.71 3.63
CA ARG A 3 2.81 8.05 4.90
C ARG A 3 1.69 8.02 5.96
N THR A 4 0.60 8.75 5.74
CA THR A 4 -0.55 8.85 6.65
C THR A 4 -1.83 8.94 5.82
N PRO A 5 -2.17 7.89 5.04
CA PRO A 5 -3.34 7.91 4.18
C PRO A 5 -4.61 7.89 5.03
N SER A 6 -5.67 8.53 4.56
CA SER A 6 -6.97 8.45 5.21
C SER A 6 -7.52 7.02 5.13
N ARG A 7 -8.28 6.61 6.16
CA ARG A 7 -8.83 5.24 6.24
C ARG A 7 -10.16 5.10 5.49
N ASN A 8 -10.13 5.48 4.21
CA ASN A 8 -11.25 5.52 3.28
C ASN A 8 -10.75 5.39 1.82
N GLU A 9 -11.68 5.47 0.86
CA GLU A 9 -11.41 5.36 -0.58
C GLU A 9 -10.33 6.35 -1.05
N ALA A 10 -10.40 7.62 -0.64
CA ALA A 10 -9.39 8.61 -1.02
C ALA A 10 -7.96 8.23 -0.59
N GLY A 11 -7.80 7.57 0.56
CA GLY A 11 -6.50 7.06 0.99
C GLY A 11 -6.04 5.85 0.17
N GLN A 12 -6.98 5.02 -0.28
CA GLN A 12 -6.71 3.88 -1.15
C GLN A 12 -6.29 4.35 -2.56
N GLU A 13 -6.99 5.32 -3.13
CA GLU A 13 -6.66 5.93 -4.41
C GLU A 13 -5.25 6.55 -4.36
N LEU A 14 -4.94 7.30 -3.29
CA LEU A 14 -3.62 7.89 -3.09
C LEU A 14 -2.50 6.84 -3.08
N LEU A 15 -2.69 5.71 -2.38
CA LEU A 15 -1.67 4.66 -2.33
C LEU A 15 -1.54 3.93 -3.68
N MET A 16 -2.64 3.70 -4.39
CA MET A 16 -2.61 3.09 -5.73
C MET A 16 -1.93 4.01 -6.75
N GLU A 17 -2.23 5.31 -6.73
CA GLU A 17 -1.56 6.27 -7.60
C GLU A 17 -0.06 6.28 -7.35
N TYR A 18 0.35 6.31 -6.08
CA TYR A 18 1.76 6.23 -5.72
C TYR A 18 2.41 4.94 -6.22
N TYR A 19 1.79 3.78 -5.97
CA TYR A 19 2.29 2.49 -6.44
C TYR A 19 2.47 2.47 -7.97
N ASN A 20 1.51 3.01 -8.71
CA ASN A 20 1.57 3.13 -10.17
C ASN A 20 2.71 4.06 -10.61
N GLN A 21 2.95 5.16 -9.91
CA GLN A 21 4.10 6.04 -10.18
C GLN A 21 5.43 5.32 -9.97
N LEU A 22 5.55 4.45 -8.95
CA LEU A 22 6.75 3.64 -8.74
C LEU A 22 7.04 2.72 -9.92
N TYR A 23 6.01 2.21 -10.61
CA TYR A 23 6.21 1.42 -11.82
C TYR A 23 6.93 2.23 -12.91
N PHE A 24 6.50 3.45 -13.17
CA PHE A 24 7.13 4.32 -14.17
C PHE A 24 8.55 4.76 -13.75
N LEU A 25 8.78 4.98 -12.46
CA LEU A 25 10.12 5.29 -11.94
C LEU A 25 11.09 4.13 -12.15
N ASP A 26 10.63 2.89 -11.93
CA ASP A 26 11.44 1.68 -12.11
C ASP A 26 11.99 1.60 -13.53
N GLN A 27 11.09 1.74 -14.51
CA GLN A 27 11.40 1.65 -15.94
C GLN A 27 12.38 2.73 -16.41
N ARG A 28 12.35 3.92 -15.79
CA ARG A 28 13.14 5.07 -16.24
C ARG A 28 14.46 5.23 -15.49
N PHE A 29 14.50 4.94 -14.20
CA PHE A 29 15.60 5.35 -13.32
C PHE A 29 16.26 4.23 -12.52
N PHE A 30 15.67 3.02 -12.50
CA PHE A 30 16.20 1.86 -11.77
C PHE A 30 16.54 0.69 -12.71
N SER A 31 16.81 1.01 -13.98
CA SER A 31 17.31 0.08 -14.99
C SER A 31 18.59 -0.65 -14.52
N PRO A 32 18.88 -1.87 -15.01
CA PRO A 32 20.08 -2.64 -14.64
C PRO A 32 21.41 -1.87 -14.74
N HIS A 33 21.45 -0.82 -15.54
CA HIS A 33 22.66 -0.01 -15.78
C HIS A 33 22.81 1.21 -14.85
N GLY A 34 21.83 1.48 -13.98
CA GLY A 34 21.89 2.61 -13.07
C GLY A 34 20.81 2.57 -11.99
N SER A 35 21.23 2.66 -10.73
CA SER A 35 20.35 2.92 -9.58
C SER A 35 20.66 4.31 -9.02
N LEU A 36 19.62 5.11 -8.78
CA LEU A 36 19.72 6.45 -8.18
C LEU A 36 20.32 6.45 -6.76
N GLY A 37 20.52 5.28 -6.14
CA GLY A 37 21.10 5.15 -4.81
C GLY A 37 20.19 5.63 -3.67
N VAL A 38 18.89 5.74 -3.93
CA VAL A 38 17.87 6.09 -2.93
C VAL A 38 17.74 4.97 -1.89
N HIS A 39 17.58 5.36 -0.63
CA HIS A 39 17.28 4.44 0.47
C HIS A 39 15.81 4.57 0.85
N PHE A 40 15.11 3.44 0.94
CA PHE A 40 13.73 3.34 1.38
C PHE A 40 13.70 2.82 2.81
N HIS A 41 13.00 3.53 3.69
CA HIS A 41 12.93 3.24 5.12
C HIS A 41 11.50 2.85 5.49
N TRP A 42 11.35 1.65 6.04
CA TRP A 42 10.08 1.11 6.54
C TRP A 42 10.26 0.52 7.94
N TYR A 43 9.14 0.36 8.65
CA TYR A 43 9.11 -0.27 9.95
C TYR A 43 8.24 -1.51 9.86
N ASP A 44 8.69 -2.61 10.45
CA ASP A 44 7.89 -3.81 10.56
C ASP A 44 6.58 -3.51 11.30
N SER A 45 5.45 -4.00 10.77
CA SER A 45 4.12 -3.62 11.27
C SER A 45 3.76 -4.28 12.60
N LEU A 46 4.46 -5.33 13.00
CA LEU A 46 4.19 -6.09 14.23
C LEU A 46 5.18 -5.74 15.36
N THR A 47 6.46 -5.56 15.01
CA THR A 47 7.56 -5.35 15.96
C THR A 47 8.08 -3.92 15.98
N GLY A 48 7.78 -3.12 14.96
CA GLY A 48 8.27 -1.74 14.85
C GLY A 48 9.77 -1.62 14.52
N VAL A 49 10.45 -2.72 14.23
CA VAL A 49 11.89 -2.70 13.89
C VAL A 49 12.10 -1.98 12.55
N PRO A 50 13.05 -1.02 12.46
CA PRO A 50 13.33 -0.34 11.20
C PRO A 50 14.06 -1.26 10.22
N SER A 51 13.73 -1.12 8.94
CA SER A 51 14.38 -1.78 7.80
C SER A 51 14.64 -0.77 6.69
N VAL A 52 15.83 -0.85 6.10
CA VAL A 52 16.31 0.10 5.08
C VAL A 52 16.90 -0.65 3.91
N GLN A 53 16.41 -0.38 2.70
CA GLN A 53 16.93 -1.01 1.48
C GLN A 53 17.06 -0.01 0.35
N ARG A 54 18.01 -0.26 -0.57
CA ARG A 54 18.19 0.53 -1.81
C ARG A 54 17.43 -0.05 -3.01
N ALA A 55 16.45 -0.91 -2.75
CA ALA A 55 15.69 -1.61 -3.77
C ALA A 55 14.31 -0.97 -3.93
N LEU A 56 13.96 -0.54 -5.14
CA LEU A 56 12.62 -0.02 -5.42
C LEU A 56 11.53 -1.08 -5.21
N ALA A 57 11.86 -2.35 -5.43
CA ALA A 57 10.97 -3.47 -5.11
C ALA A 57 10.58 -3.52 -3.62
N PHE A 58 11.47 -3.09 -2.70
CA PHE A 58 11.16 -2.99 -1.28
C PHE A 58 10.07 -1.95 -1.03
N GLU A 59 10.22 -0.75 -1.61
CA GLU A 59 9.19 0.30 -1.53
C GLU A 59 7.86 -0.17 -2.11
N LYS A 60 7.87 -0.77 -3.31
CA LYS A 60 6.67 -1.30 -3.96
C LYS A 60 5.96 -2.33 -3.07
N GLY A 61 6.70 -3.28 -2.51
CA GLY A 61 6.15 -4.30 -1.61
C GLY A 61 5.53 -3.70 -0.35
N SER A 62 6.21 -2.73 0.29
CA SER A 62 5.70 -2.07 1.49
C SER A 62 4.46 -1.21 1.23
N VAL A 63 4.39 -0.52 0.09
CA VAL A 63 3.18 0.23 -0.33
C VAL A 63 2.04 -0.73 -0.60
N LEU A 64 2.29 -1.83 -1.31
CA LEU A 64 1.27 -2.84 -1.62
C LEU A 64 0.72 -3.49 -0.34
N PHE A 65 1.58 -3.79 0.63
CA PHE A 65 1.18 -4.25 1.96
C PHE A 65 0.22 -3.25 2.63
N ASN A 66 0.52 -1.96 2.58
CA ASN A 66 -0.34 -0.93 3.16
C ASN A 66 -1.67 -0.76 2.43
N ILE A 67 -1.71 -0.96 1.11
CA ILE A 67 -2.97 -1.00 0.33
C ILE A 67 -3.86 -2.13 0.84
N GLY A 68 -3.31 -3.34 0.96
CA GLY A 68 -4.03 -4.48 1.53
C GLY A 68 -4.52 -4.19 2.96
N ALA A 69 -3.62 -3.69 3.82
CA ALA A 69 -3.96 -3.31 5.19
C ALA A 69 -5.09 -2.27 5.26
N LEU A 70 -5.12 -1.30 4.35
CA LEU A 70 -6.19 -0.30 4.27
C LEU A 70 -7.53 -0.93 3.89
N TYR A 71 -7.54 -1.84 2.91
CA TYR A 71 -8.74 -2.59 2.55
C TYR A 71 -9.27 -3.44 3.71
N THR A 72 -8.39 -4.09 4.50
CA THR A 72 -8.85 -4.82 5.71
C THR A 72 -9.55 -3.90 6.70
N GLN A 73 -9.04 -2.67 6.89
CA GLN A 73 -9.64 -1.68 7.80
C GLN A 73 -10.98 -1.17 7.28
N ILE A 74 -11.11 -0.95 5.97
CA ILE A 74 -12.37 -0.55 5.33
C ILE A 74 -13.42 -1.66 5.49
N GLY A 75 -13.07 -2.92 5.20
CA GLY A 75 -13.96 -4.08 5.35
C GLY A 75 -14.33 -4.38 6.80
N ALA A 76 -13.43 -4.13 7.75
CA ALA A 76 -13.70 -4.27 9.18
C ALA A 76 -14.68 -3.22 9.72
N ARG A 77 -14.81 -2.06 9.06
CA ARG A 77 -15.67 -0.94 9.49
C ARG A 77 -17.07 -0.94 8.89
N GLN A 78 -17.37 -1.84 7.95
CA GLN A 78 -18.70 -1.91 7.34
C GLN A 78 -19.77 -2.37 8.33
N ASP A 79 -20.99 -1.82 8.21
CA ASP A 79 -22.15 -2.28 8.96
C ASP A 79 -22.71 -3.59 8.38
N ARG A 80 -22.36 -4.70 9.03
CA ARG A 80 -22.75 -6.05 8.59
C ARG A 80 -24.18 -6.45 9.00
N SER A 81 -24.98 -5.54 9.56
CA SER A 81 -26.42 -5.76 9.75
C SER A 81 -27.22 -5.53 8.46
N THR A 82 -26.62 -4.89 7.47
CA THR A 82 -27.24 -4.58 6.17
C THR A 82 -26.63 -5.45 5.06
N LEU A 83 -27.45 -5.81 4.06
CA LEU A 83 -26.97 -6.55 2.88
C LEU A 83 -25.86 -5.80 2.15
N THR A 84 -26.00 -4.47 2.01
CA THR A 84 -25.00 -3.61 1.38
C THR A 84 -23.69 -3.62 2.14
N GLY A 85 -23.70 -3.48 3.46
CA GLY A 85 -22.48 -3.49 4.26
C GLY A 85 -21.79 -4.87 4.29
N ILE A 86 -22.55 -5.97 4.23
CA ILE A 86 -21.99 -7.31 4.01
C ILE A 86 -21.27 -7.38 2.65
N GLN A 87 -21.91 -6.93 1.57
CA GLN A 87 -21.32 -6.98 0.23
C GLN A 87 -20.06 -6.11 0.13
N ASN A 88 -20.09 -4.91 0.72
CA ASN A 88 -18.93 -4.02 0.78
C ASN A 88 -17.78 -4.62 1.60
N ALA A 89 -18.10 -5.32 2.69
CA ALA A 89 -17.08 -5.98 3.50
C ALA A 89 -16.40 -7.11 2.71
N ILE A 90 -17.19 -7.92 2.00
CA ILE A 90 -16.68 -8.99 1.14
C ILE A 90 -15.74 -8.43 0.07
N ASP A 91 -16.18 -7.43 -0.69
CA ASP A 91 -15.38 -6.79 -1.73
C ASP A 91 -14.07 -6.21 -1.18
N ALA A 92 -14.14 -5.52 -0.04
CA ALA A 92 -12.94 -4.98 0.61
C ALA A 92 -11.98 -6.08 1.07
N PHE A 93 -12.46 -7.17 1.68
CA PHE A 93 -11.58 -8.27 2.09
C PHE A 93 -11.02 -9.05 0.91
N GLN A 94 -11.76 -9.18 -0.19
CA GLN A 94 -11.25 -9.77 -1.43
C GLN A 94 -10.15 -8.93 -2.04
N LYS A 95 -10.29 -7.59 -2.05
CA LYS A 95 -9.26 -6.67 -2.53
C LYS A 95 -8.01 -6.62 -1.63
N ALA A 96 -8.15 -7.00 -0.36
CA ALA A 96 -7.03 -7.06 0.57
C ALA A 96 -6.14 -8.32 0.40
N ALA A 97 -6.67 -9.39 -0.21
CA ALA A 97 -6.05 -10.70 -0.35
C ALA A 97 -5.33 -10.85 -1.70
#